data_AF-A0A7C4J656-F1
#
_entry.id   AF-A0A7C4J656-F1
#
_cell.length_a   1.000
_cell.length_b   1.000
_cell.length_c   1.000
_cell.angle_alpha   90.00
_cell.angle_beta   90.00
_cell.angle_gamma   90.00
#
_symmetry.space_group_name_H-M   'P 1'
#
loop_
_entity.id
_entity.type
_entity.pdbx_description
1 polymer ?
#
loop_
_entity_poly.entity_id
_entity_poly.type
_entity_poly.pdbx_seq_one_letter_code
_entity_poly.pdbx_strand_id
1 'polypeptide(L)'
;MNSPLLVVREIAAQMPPQISLTLAGPSETGGAFDAVGQVLNTAGVVLSGLFTLTAILLVGFYWTLEGEGALRAVLRPLSIDRRESAQAMLQEIGVRVGGYVRGQGILAVAIGVADLIVYLLIGLPAALAVAMLAGMFELIPVLGPTLGAIPAVLVAFAYDPSKVVWVIVAGALIQLIENNVLAPRVMHKTVGVNPMVTLLAIVAFGALFGFAGLLLAIPMAAIIQILLDRSLLRPQASGLEAPVGRDRLSKLRYDAQEFVVDIRNLARNKATGSAQSELDPVEDALEAIAMELDQALTQAAPSEGSK
;
A
#
# COMPACT_ATOMS: atom_id res chain seq x y z
N MET A 1 -100.37 -9.71 -24.86
CA MET A 1 -99.78 -8.98 -23.72
C MET A 1 -98.51 -9.72 -23.32
N ASN A 2 -97.39 -9.36 -23.95
CA ASN A 2 -96.08 -9.96 -23.72
C ASN A 2 -95.38 -9.16 -22.64
N SER A 3 -95.21 -9.75 -21.46
CA SER A 3 -94.53 -9.12 -20.34
C SER A 3 -93.01 -9.16 -20.58
N PRO A 4 -92.33 -8.02 -20.83
CA PRO A 4 -90.88 -7.95 -21.07
C PRO A 4 -90.02 -8.39 -19.87
N LEU A 5 -90.66 -8.72 -18.74
CA LEU A 5 -90.02 -9.14 -17.50
C LEU A 5 -89.55 -10.61 -17.50
N LEU A 6 -90.08 -11.49 -18.37
CA LEU A 6 -89.65 -12.89 -18.40
C LEU A 6 -88.25 -13.05 -19.02
N VAL A 7 -87.98 -12.33 -20.11
CA VAL A 7 -86.67 -12.36 -20.80
C VAL A 7 -85.56 -11.84 -19.88
N VAL A 8 -85.85 -10.79 -19.10
CA VAL A 8 -84.88 -10.23 -18.14
C VAL A 8 -84.58 -11.21 -17.00
N ARG A 9 -85.57 -11.99 -16.56
CA ARG A 9 -85.39 -12.99 -15.50
C ARG A 9 -84.55 -14.18 -15.95
N GLU A 10 -84.71 -14.60 -17.21
CA GLU A 10 -84.00 -15.75 -17.77
C GLU A 10 -82.53 -15.42 -18.09
N ILE A 11 -82.26 -14.17 -18.51
CA ILE A 11 -80.89 -13.66 -18.68
C ILE A 11 -80.19 -13.46 -17.33
N ALA A 12 -80.90 -12.99 -16.30
CA ALA A 12 -80.34 -12.85 -14.95
C ALA A 12 -80.02 -14.20 -14.29
N ALA A 13 -80.76 -15.27 -14.63
CA ALA A 13 -80.53 -16.61 -14.10
C ALA A 13 -79.36 -17.35 -14.77
N GLN A 14 -78.93 -16.92 -15.96
CA GLN A 14 -77.79 -17.51 -16.69
C GLN A 14 -76.48 -16.74 -16.51
N MET A 15 -76.47 -15.64 -15.74
CA MET A 15 -75.20 -14.99 -15.40
C MET A 15 -74.46 -15.84 -14.35
N PRO A 16 -73.21 -16.27 -14.62
CA PRO A 16 -72.41 -17.01 -13.66
C PRO A 16 -72.24 -16.17 -12.38
N PRO A 17 -72.36 -16.78 -11.19
CA PRO A 17 -72.19 -16.06 -9.93
C PRO A 17 -70.75 -15.59 -9.84
N GLN A 18 -70.59 -14.27 -9.93
CA GLN A 18 -69.39 -13.53 -9.53
C GLN A 18 -68.16 -13.92 -10.36
N ILE A 19 -68.07 -13.36 -11.58
CA ILE A 19 -66.73 -13.01 -12.07
C ILE A 19 -66.26 -11.91 -11.11
N SER A 20 -65.62 -12.32 -10.02
CA SER A 20 -64.66 -11.49 -9.33
C SER A 20 -63.64 -11.12 -10.39
N LEU A 21 -63.81 -9.96 -11.02
CA LEU A 21 -62.70 -9.24 -11.60
C LEU A 21 -61.78 -8.95 -10.41
N THR A 22 -60.96 -9.94 -10.06
CA THR A 22 -59.64 -9.69 -9.54
C THR A 22 -58.97 -8.89 -10.64
N LEU A 23 -59.19 -7.57 -10.61
CA LEU A 23 -58.17 -6.64 -11.05
C LEU A 23 -56.94 -7.14 -10.32
N ALA A 24 -56.05 -7.83 -11.03
CA ALA A 24 -54.72 -8.08 -10.51
C ALA A 24 -54.27 -6.73 -9.98
N GLY A 25 -54.15 -6.64 -8.64
CA GLY A 25 -53.73 -5.40 -8.02
C GLY A 25 -52.39 -4.99 -8.64
N PRO A 26 -51.97 -3.73 -8.49
CA PRO A 26 -50.69 -3.25 -9.03
C PRO A 26 -49.45 -4.02 -8.54
N SER A 27 -49.62 -5.05 -7.70
CA SER A 27 -48.59 -5.85 -7.06
C SER A 27 -47.84 -6.82 -7.99
N GLU A 28 -48.41 -7.26 -9.13
CA GLU A 28 -47.67 -8.16 -10.05
C GLU A 28 -46.94 -7.42 -11.17
N THR A 29 -47.41 -6.24 -11.58
CA THR A 29 -46.66 -5.36 -12.48
C THR A 29 -45.53 -4.64 -11.75
N GLY A 30 -45.66 -4.36 -10.44
CA GLY A 30 -44.59 -3.79 -9.61
C GLY A 30 -43.29 -4.62 -9.65
N GLY A 31 -43.37 -5.95 -9.51
CA GLY A 31 -42.18 -6.81 -9.49
C GLY A 31 -41.38 -6.83 -10.80
N ALA A 32 -42.05 -6.72 -11.96
CA ALA A 32 -41.37 -6.66 -13.26
C ALA A 32 -40.71 -5.28 -13.49
N PHE A 33 -41.37 -4.18 -13.11
CA PHE A 33 -40.77 -2.85 -13.17
C PHE A 33 -39.64 -2.68 -12.15
N ASP A 34 -39.75 -3.30 -10.97
CA ASP A 34 -38.72 -3.31 -9.95
C ASP A 34 -37.51 -4.15 -10.39
N ALA A 35 -37.74 -5.31 -11.02
CA ALA A 35 -36.65 -6.13 -11.58
C ALA A 35 -35.92 -5.39 -12.71
N VAL A 36 -36.65 -4.71 -13.61
CA VAL A 36 -36.05 -3.88 -14.66
C VAL A 36 -35.29 -2.70 -14.05
N GLY A 37 -35.85 -2.02 -13.04
CA GLY A 37 -35.19 -0.94 -12.32
C GLY A 37 -33.92 -1.39 -11.61
N GLN A 38 -33.94 -2.58 -10.99
CA GLN A 38 -32.78 -3.17 -10.33
C GLN A 38 -31.70 -3.55 -11.35
N VAL A 39 -32.05 -4.16 -12.48
CA VAL A 39 -31.11 -4.47 -13.56
C VAL A 39 -30.48 -3.21 -14.14
N LEU A 40 -31.28 -2.16 -14.38
CA LEU A 40 -30.76 -0.87 -14.87
C LEU A 40 -29.84 -0.20 -13.84
N ASN A 41 -30.17 -0.28 -12.55
CA ASN A 41 -29.31 0.25 -11.49
C ASN A 41 -27.99 -0.53 -11.38
N THR A 42 -28.06 -1.87 -11.37
CA THR A 42 -26.85 -2.72 -11.36
C THR A 42 -26.00 -2.47 -12.60
N ALA A 43 -26.60 -2.37 -13.79
CA ALA A 43 -25.89 -2.02 -15.01
C ALA A 43 -25.24 -0.63 -14.91
N GLY A 44 -25.95 0.36 -14.37
CA GLY A 44 -25.43 1.71 -14.14
C GLY A 44 -24.23 1.72 -13.18
N VAL A 45 -24.29 0.96 -12.08
CA VAL A 45 -23.17 0.82 -11.13
C VAL A 45 -21.97 0.15 -11.78
N VAL A 46 -22.18 -0.94 -12.53
CA VAL A 46 -21.10 -1.65 -13.25
C VAL A 46 -20.46 -0.74 -14.29
N LEU A 47 -21.26 -0.02 -15.08
CA LEU A 47 -20.76 0.88 -16.12
C LEU A 47 -20.00 2.06 -15.52
N SER A 48 -20.51 2.65 -14.44
CA SER A 48 -19.82 3.70 -13.68
C SER A 48 -18.51 3.20 -13.08
N GLY A 49 -18.50 1.98 -12.52
CA GLY A 49 -17.30 1.33 -12.01
C GLY A 49 -16.25 1.11 -13.10
N LEU A 50 -16.67 0.62 -14.27
CA LEU A 50 -15.78 0.40 -15.41
C LEU A 50 -15.23 1.72 -15.96
N PHE A 51 -16.08 2.76 -16.07
CA PHE A 51 -15.66 4.10 -16.48
C PHE A 51 -14.65 4.69 -15.49
N THR A 52 -14.93 4.59 -14.20
CA THR A 52 -14.05 5.09 -13.11
C THR A 52 -12.71 4.37 -13.13
N LEU A 53 -12.72 3.04 -13.25
CA LEU A 53 -11.51 2.23 -13.39
C LEU A 53 -10.70 2.65 -14.63
N THR A 54 -11.37 2.81 -15.77
CA THR A 54 -10.74 3.22 -17.03
C THR A 54 -10.15 4.62 -16.91
N ALA A 55 -10.86 5.57 -16.29
CA ALA A 55 -10.37 6.92 -16.04
C ALA A 55 -9.15 6.92 -15.12
N ILE A 56 -9.17 6.15 -14.02
CA ILE A 56 -8.02 5.98 -13.12
C ILE A 56 -6.82 5.42 -13.89
N LEU A 57 -7.02 4.39 -14.71
CA LEU A 57 -5.95 3.80 -15.52
C LEU A 57 -5.40 4.78 -16.54
N LEU A 58 -6.26 5.53 -17.23
CA LEU A 58 -5.84 6.55 -18.19
C LEU A 58 -5.03 7.65 -17.50
N VAL A 59 -5.55 8.20 -16.39
CA VAL A 59 -4.87 9.26 -15.63
C VAL A 59 -3.54 8.73 -15.10
N GLY A 60 -3.50 7.53 -14.53
CA GLY A 60 -2.28 6.90 -14.06
C GLY A 60 -1.27 6.66 -15.19
N PHE A 61 -1.73 6.22 -16.36
CA PHE A 61 -0.90 6.02 -17.55
C PHE A 61 -0.31 7.33 -18.07
N TYR A 62 -1.13 8.36 -18.27
CA TYR A 62 -0.67 9.69 -18.69
C TYR A 62 0.25 10.32 -17.65
N TRP A 63 -0.05 10.18 -16.37
CA TRP A 63 0.81 10.62 -15.29
C TRP A 63 2.15 9.88 -15.29
N THR A 64 2.18 8.61 -15.66
CA THR A 64 3.44 7.86 -15.81
C THR A 64 4.24 8.33 -17.02
N LEU A 65 3.57 8.72 -18.11
CA LEU A 65 4.20 9.20 -19.34
C LEU A 65 4.78 10.63 -19.19
N GLU A 66 4.06 11.53 -18.54
CA GLU A 66 4.36 12.98 -18.46
C GLU A 66 4.73 13.48 -17.06
N GLY A 67 4.73 12.60 -16.06
CA GLY A 67 4.81 12.96 -14.64
C GLY A 67 6.04 13.77 -14.26
N GLU A 68 7.20 13.52 -14.90
CA GLU A 68 8.41 14.31 -14.65
C GLU A 68 8.28 15.76 -15.10
N GLY A 69 7.48 16.04 -16.12
CA GLY A 69 7.19 17.39 -16.60
C GLY A 69 6.30 18.15 -15.62
N ALA A 70 5.22 17.51 -15.16
CA ALA A 70 4.32 18.05 -14.15
C ALA A 70 5.04 18.32 -12.82
N LEU A 71 5.90 17.38 -12.38
CA LEU A 71 6.68 17.53 -11.16
C LEU A 71 7.66 18.71 -11.25
N ARG A 72 8.34 18.87 -12.38
CA ARG A 72 9.24 20.02 -12.63
C ARG A 72 8.49 21.35 -12.63
N ALA A 73 7.27 21.39 -13.18
CA ALA A 73 6.43 22.58 -13.17
C ALA A 73 5.97 22.96 -11.74
N VAL A 74 5.58 21.98 -10.93
CA VAL A 74 5.17 22.18 -9.53
C VAL A 74 6.35 22.62 -8.64
N LEU A 75 7.57 22.14 -8.92
CA LEU A 75 8.76 22.48 -8.15
C LEU A 75 9.45 23.79 -8.59
N ARG A 76 9.09 24.36 -9.75
CA ARG A 76 9.64 25.65 -10.24
C ARG A 76 9.54 26.83 -9.25
N PRO A 77 8.51 26.98 -8.41
CA PRO A 77 8.43 28.10 -7.47
C PRO A 77 9.42 27.99 -6.30
N LEU A 78 10.00 26.81 -6.06
CA LEU A 78 10.87 26.56 -4.90
C LEU A 78 12.30 27.06 -5.17
N SER A 79 12.99 27.49 -4.09
CA SER A 79 14.42 27.81 -4.12
C SER A 79 15.27 26.57 -4.45
N ILE A 80 16.45 26.77 -5.03
CA ILE A 80 17.32 25.70 -5.56
C ILE A 80 17.62 24.64 -4.50
N ASP A 81 17.98 25.04 -3.28
CA ASP A 81 18.26 24.11 -2.16
C ASP A 81 17.02 23.31 -1.72
N ARG A 82 15.82 23.89 -1.85
CA ARG A 82 14.56 23.21 -1.53
C ARG A 82 14.13 22.25 -2.64
N ARG A 83 14.53 22.49 -3.89
CA ARG A 83 14.19 21.62 -5.04
C ARG A 83 14.88 20.27 -4.93
N GLU A 84 16.16 20.21 -4.61
CA GLU A 84 16.90 18.95 -4.47
C GLU A 84 16.32 18.12 -3.31
N SER A 85 16.04 18.78 -2.19
CA SER A 85 15.39 18.15 -1.05
C SER A 85 13.99 17.61 -1.40
N ALA A 86 13.18 18.40 -2.10
CA ALA A 86 11.85 17.98 -2.55
C ALA A 86 11.89 16.82 -3.57
N GLN A 87 12.83 16.84 -4.51
CA GLN A 87 13.00 15.76 -5.50
C GLN A 87 13.38 14.44 -4.82
N ALA A 88 14.33 14.46 -3.89
CA ALA A 88 14.69 13.27 -3.13
C ALA A 88 13.49 12.72 -2.34
N MET A 89 12.68 13.60 -1.74
CA MET A 89 11.47 13.20 -1.03
C MET A 89 10.43 12.56 -1.96
N LEU A 90 10.19 13.17 -3.13
CA LEU A 90 9.22 12.68 -4.10
C LEU A 90 9.64 11.33 -4.69
N GLN A 91 10.94 11.12 -4.92
CA GLN A 91 11.48 9.82 -5.31
C GLN A 91 11.26 8.77 -4.21
N GLU A 92 11.53 9.12 -2.95
CA GLU A 92 11.31 8.21 -1.82
C GLU A 92 9.84 7.82 -1.68
N ILE A 93 8.92 8.78 -1.78
CA ILE A 93 7.47 8.53 -1.81
C ILE A 93 7.13 7.59 -2.98
N GLY A 94 7.61 7.90 -4.19
CA GLY A 94 7.34 7.11 -5.39
C GLY A 94 7.79 5.66 -5.26
N VAL A 95 8.96 5.41 -4.68
CA VAL A 95 9.47 4.05 -4.42
C VAL A 95 8.61 3.30 -3.41
N ARG A 96 8.26 3.93 -2.27
CA ARG A 96 7.44 3.27 -1.23
C ARG A 96 6.01 3.00 -1.72
N VAL A 97 5.34 4.00 -2.29
CA VAL A 97 3.97 3.88 -2.79
C VAL A 97 3.90 2.93 -3.99
N GLY A 98 4.82 3.06 -4.94
CA GLY A 98 4.87 2.20 -6.12
C GLY A 98 5.16 0.74 -5.76
N GLY A 99 6.06 0.50 -4.81
CA GLY A 99 6.29 -0.83 -4.25
C GLY A 99 5.03 -1.39 -3.58
N TYR A 100 4.25 -0.55 -2.89
CA TYR A 100 3.07 -0.97 -2.13
C TYR A 100 1.97 -1.43 -3.06
N VAL A 101 1.64 -0.59 -4.05
CA VAL A 101 0.60 -0.90 -5.03
C VAL A 101 0.93 -2.19 -5.79
N ARG A 102 2.19 -2.37 -6.21
CA ARG A 102 2.63 -3.60 -6.87
C ARG A 102 2.52 -4.82 -5.98
N GLY A 103 3.02 -4.72 -4.75
CA GLY A 103 3.00 -5.85 -3.83
C GLY A 103 1.59 -6.23 -3.38
N GLN A 104 0.72 -5.25 -3.10
CA GLN A 104 -0.68 -5.51 -2.79
C GLN A 104 -1.44 -6.15 -3.95
N GLY A 105 -1.19 -5.70 -5.19
CA GLY A 105 -1.78 -6.36 -6.36
C GLY A 105 -1.33 -7.82 -6.51
N ILE A 106 -0.05 -8.11 -6.25
CA ILE A 106 0.47 -9.48 -6.25
C ILE A 106 -0.19 -10.30 -5.14
N LEU A 107 -0.33 -9.73 -3.93
CA LEU A 107 -0.94 -10.41 -2.78
C LEU A 107 -2.41 -10.73 -3.05
N ALA A 108 -3.18 -9.75 -3.53
CA ALA A 108 -4.59 -9.92 -3.90
C ALA A 108 -4.81 -11.05 -4.92
N VAL A 109 -3.98 -11.12 -5.96
CA VAL A 109 -4.05 -12.21 -6.94
C VAL A 109 -3.63 -13.53 -6.32
N ALA A 110 -2.55 -13.57 -5.54
CA ALA A 110 -2.07 -14.79 -4.92
C ALA A 110 -3.09 -15.39 -3.94
N ILE A 111 -3.70 -14.55 -3.10
CA ILE A 111 -4.74 -14.94 -2.15
C ILE A 111 -6.01 -15.36 -2.88
N GLY A 112 -6.49 -14.57 -3.85
CA GLY A 112 -7.66 -14.95 -4.65
C GLY A 112 -7.49 -16.30 -5.37
N VAL A 113 -6.29 -16.60 -5.88
CA VAL A 113 -5.99 -17.92 -6.49
C VAL A 113 -5.91 -19.02 -5.45
N ALA A 114 -5.27 -18.79 -4.30
CA ALA A 114 -5.19 -19.76 -3.21
C ALA A 114 -6.57 -20.11 -2.67
N ASP A 115 -7.40 -19.10 -2.40
CA ASP A 115 -8.79 -19.26 -1.98
C ASP A 115 -9.61 -20.01 -3.03
N LEU A 116 -9.44 -19.71 -4.32
CA LEU A 116 -10.14 -20.43 -5.39
C LEU A 116 -9.82 -21.92 -5.36
N ILE A 117 -8.55 -22.28 -5.27
CA ILE A 117 -8.11 -23.68 -5.22
C ILE A 117 -8.72 -24.37 -4.00
N VAL A 118 -8.62 -23.73 -2.84
CA VAL A 118 -9.13 -24.28 -1.57
C VAL A 118 -10.65 -24.43 -1.59
N TYR A 119 -11.40 -23.43 -2.04
CA TYR A 119 -12.86 -23.49 -2.09
C TYR A 119 -13.35 -24.51 -3.11
N LEU A 120 -12.63 -24.73 -4.22
CA LEU A 120 -12.92 -25.82 -5.16
C LEU A 120 -12.68 -27.19 -4.52
N LEU A 121 -11.59 -27.37 -3.76
CA LEU A 121 -11.30 -28.62 -3.05
C LEU A 121 -12.34 -28.93 -1.96
N ILE A 122 -12.84 -27.92 -1.27
CA ILE A 122 -13.92 -28.04 -0.28
C ILE A 122 -15.28 -28.34 -0.95
N GLY A 123 -15.40 -28.07 -2.26
CA GLY A 123 -16.65 -28.21 -3.00
C GLY A 123 -17.66 -27.11 -2.63
N LEU A 124 -17.17 -25.89 -2.40
CA LEU A 124 -18.02 -24.75 -2.06
C LEU A 124 -18.76 -24.26 -3.33
N PRO A 125 -20.09 -24.08 -3.28
CA PRO A 125 -20.82 -23.49 -4.41
C PRO A 125 -20.35 -22.05 -4.64
N ALA A 126 -20.35 -21.61 -5.90
CA ALA A 126 -19.87 -20.29 -6.29
C ALA A 126 -18.42 -19.98 -5.85
N ALA A 127 -17.56 -21.01 -5.69
CA ALA A 127 -16.15 -20.85 -5.29
C ALA A 127 -15.40 -19.74 -6.05
N LEU A 128 -15.62 -19.63 -7.36
CA LEU A 128 -15.01 -18.57 -8.18
C LEU A 128 -15.42 -17.17 -7.73
N ALA A 129 -16.73 -16.93 -7.56
CA ALA A 129 -17.23 -15.63 -7.16
C ALA A 129 -16.75 -15.25 -5.75
N VAL A 130 -16.78 -16.21 -4.82
CA VAL A 130 -16.33 -16.01 -3.44
C VAL A 130 -14.81 -15.74 -3.38
N ALA A 131 -14.00 -16.50 -4.11
CA ALA A 131 -12.56 -16.30 -4.16
C ALA A 131 -12.17 -14.98 -4.83
N MET A 132 -12.89 -14.56 -5.88
CA MET A 132 -12.71 -13.24 -6.48
C MET A 132 -13.02 -12.11 -5.50
N LEU A 133 -14.09 -12.25 -4.70
CA LEU A 133 -14.40 -11.28 -3.64
C LEU A 133 -13.32 -11.26 -2.56
N ALA A 134 -12.81 -12.43 -2.15
CA ALA A 134 -11.75 -12.50 -1.16
C ALA A 134 -10.46 -11.82 -1.66
N GLY A 135 -10.01 -12.13 -2.87
CA GLY A 135 -8.86 -11.46 -3.50
C GLY A 135 -9.10 -9.96 -3.74
N MET A 136 -10.34 -9.52 -3.99
CA MET A 136 -10.66 -8.09 -4.08
C MET A 136 -10.58 -7.40 -2.71
N PHE A 137 -11.12 -8.02 -1.66
CA PHE A 137 -11.04 -7.49 -0.31
C PHE A 137 -9.61 -7.47 0.23
N GLU A 138 -8.75 -8.38 -0.24
CA GLU A 138 -7.32 -8.40 0.08
C GLU A 138 -6.60 -7.08 -0.25
N LEU A 139 -7.12 -6.30 -1.20
CA LEU A 139 -6.60 -4.95 -1.48
C LEU A 139 -6.77 -3.98 -0.30
N ILE A 140 -7.66 -4.29 0.65
CA ILE A 140 -7.84 -3.55 1.90
C ILE A 140 -6.86 -4.10 2.93
N PRO A 141 -5.80 -3.36 3.27
CA PRO A 141 -4.80 -3.86 4.20
C PRO A 141 -5.39 -4.13 5.59
N VAL A 142 -4.88 -5.18 6.25
CA VAL A 142 -5.27 -5.66 7.60
C VAL A 142 -6.68 -6.24 7.67
N LEU A 143 -7.67 -5.63 7.00
CA LEU A 143 -9.07 -6.06 7.04
C LEU A 143 -9.43 -7.04 5.93
N GLY A 144 -8.67 -7.05 4.84
CA GLY A 144 -8.97 -7.79 3.62
C GLY A 144 -9.28 -9.27 3.82
N PRO A 145 -8.41 -10.04 4.48
CA PRO A 145 -8.67 -11.45 4.74
C PRO A 145 -9.93 -11.69 5.58
N THR A 146 -10.19 -10.84 6.57
CA THR A 146 -11.38 -10.95 7.43
C THR A 146 -12.65 -10.66 6.63
N LEU A 147 -12.63 -9.61 5.79
CA LEU A 147 -13.75 -9.24 4.93
C LEU A 147 -13.98 -10.30 3.83
N GLY A 148 -12.91 -10.88 3.29
CA GLY A 148 -12.95 -11.97 2.31
C GLY A 148 -13.53 -13.28 2.86
N ALA A 149 -13.26 -13.58 4.13
CA ALA A 149 -13.78 -14.77 4.78
C ALA A 149 -15.30 -14.72 5.02
N ILE A 150 -15.90 -13.53 5.22
CA ILE A 150 -17.33 -13.38 5.50
C ILE A 150 -18.22 -14.02 4.42
N PRO A 151 -18.13 -13.64 3.13
CA PRO A 151 -18.96 -14.25 2.10
C PRO A 151 -18.68 -15.76 1.96
N ALA A 152 -17.44 -16.21 2.14
CA ALA A 152 -17.12 -17.63 2.08
C ALA A 152 -17.81 -18.44 3.18
N VAL A 153 -17.78 -17.94 4.41
CA VAL A 153 -18.45 -18.56 5.56
C VAL A 153 -19.96 -18.52 5.39
N LEU A 154 -20.54 -17.41 4.92
CA LEU A 154 -21.98 -17.31 4.70
C LEU A 154 -22.46 -18.29 3.62
N VAL A 155 -21.73 -18.40 2.51
CA VAL A 155 -22.05 -19.38 1.46
C VAL A 155 -21.90 -20.80 1.99
N ALA A 156 -20.84 -21.11 2.74
CA ALA A 156 -20.70 -22.43 3.34
C ALA A 156 -21.87 -22.75 4.28
N PHE A 157 -22.22 -21.82 5.16
CA PHE A 157 -23.30 -21.98 6.12
C PHE A 157 -24.67 -22.15 5.44
N ALA A 158 -24.94 -21.41 4.37
CA ALA A 158 -26.23 -21.45 3.67
C ALA A 158 -26.45 -22.78 2.92
N TYR A 159 -25.40 -23.37 2.33
CA TYR A 159 -25.53 -24.56 1.49
C TYR A 159 -25.20 -25.86 2.21
N ASP A 160 -24.15 -25.87 3.04
CA ASP A 160 -23.74 -27.03 3.80
C ASP A 160 -22.96 -26.60 5.05
N PRO A 161 -23.63 -26.46 6.21
CA PRO A 161 -23.02 -26.01 7.46
C PRO A 161 -21.79 -26.83 7.88
N SER A 162 -21.67 -28.09 7.46
CA SER A 162 -20.50 -28.92 7.77
C SER A 162 -19.21 -28.40 7.11
N LYS A 163 -19.33 -27.67 5.99
CA LYS A 163 -18.21 -27.06 5.26
C LYS A 163 -17.66 -25.80 5.94
N VAL A 164 -18.41 -25.18 6.86
CA VAL A 164 -18.00 -23.94 7.54
C VAL A 164 -16.69 -24.13 8.30
N VAL A 165 -16.54 -25.25 9.01
CA VAL A 165 -15.31 -25.57 9.75
C VAL A 165 -14.12 -25.68 8.78
N TRP A 166 -14.31 -26.32 7.63
CA TRP A 166 -13.27 -26.45 6.62
C TRP A 166 -12.88 -25.11 6.00
N VAL A 167 -13.85 -24.23 5.71
CA VAL A 167 -13.59 -22.87 5.20
C VAL A 167 -12.81 -22.04 6.21
N ILE A 168 -13.19 -22.06 7.50
CA ILE A 168 -12.49 -21.32 8.55
C ILE A 168 -11.05 -21.83 8.71
N VAL A 169 -10.87 -23.15 8.78
CA VAL A 169 -9.53 -23.75 8.92
C VAL A 169 -8.66 -23.41 7.70
N ALA A 170 -9.19 -23.53 6.49
CA ALA A 170 -8.42 -23.26 5.29
C ALA A 170 -8.08 -21.76 5.15
N GLY A 171 -9.02 -20.86 5.48
CA GLY A 171 -8.75 -19.43 5.55
C GLY A 171 -7.67 -19.08 6.58
N ALA A 172 -7.69 -19.72 7.75
CA ALA A 172 -6.63 -19.54 8.76
C ALA A 172 -5.26 -20.03 8.28
N LEU A 173 -5.21 -21.13 7.53
CA LEU A 173 -3.96 -21.63 6.93
C LEU A 173 -3.44 -20.67 5.84
N ILE A 174 -4.32 -20.17 4.99
CA ILE A 174 -3.96 -19.18 3.96
C ILE A 174 -3.43 -17.91 4.63
N GLN A 175 -4.12 -17.38 5.64
CA GLN A 175 -3.69 -16.23 6.41
C GLN A 175 -2.30 -16.45 7.07
N LEU A 176 -2.05 -17.65 7.60
CA LEU A 176 -0.77 -17.98 8.20
C LEU A 176 0.35 -17.98 7.15
N ILE A 177 0.10 -18.54 5.98
CA ILE A 177 1.04 -18.55 4.85
C ILE A 177 1.27 -17.12 4.34
N GLU A 178 0.21 -16.33 4.27
CA GLU A 178 0.27 -14.92 3.88
C GLU A 178 1.20 -14.14 4.81
N ASN A 179 0.90 -14.15 6.11
CA ASN A 179 1.60 -13.36 7.11
C ASN A 179 3.06 -13.76 7.30
N ASN A 180 3.37 -15.05 7.16
CA ASN A 180 4.72 -15.55 7.42
C ASN A 180 5.58 -15.69 6.15
N VAL A 181 4.98 -15.80 4.96
CA VAL A 181 5.72 -16.12 3.73
C VAL A 181 5.44 -15.13 2.62
N LEU A 182 4.19 -14.94 2.20
CA LEU A 182 3.89 -14.10 1.03
C LEU A 182 4.13 -12.63 1.36
N ALA A 183 3.52 -12.10 2.41
CA ALA A 183 3.62 -10.70 2.77
C ALA A 183 5.08 -10.29 3.01
N PRO A 184 5.92 -10.99 3.80
CA PRO A 184 7.33 -10.62 3.97
C PRO A 184 8.14 -10.66 2.66
N ARG A 185 7.86 -11.62 1.76
CA ARG A 185 8.58 -11.74 0.48
C ARG A 185 8.16 -10.68 -0.54
N VAL A 186 6.87 -10.32 -0.55
CA VAL A 186 6.29 -9.39 -1.52
C VAL A 186 6.43 -7.93 -1.05
N MET A 187 6.33 -7.68 0.26
CA MET A 187 6.39 -6.33 0.86
C MET A 187 7.77 -5.95 1.40
N HIS A 188 8.81 -6.79 1.24
CA HIS A 188 10.13 -6.67 1.89
C HIS A 188 10.80 -5.27 1.84
N LYS A 189 10.49 -4.44 0.83
CA LYS A 189 11.13 -3.12 0.63
C LYS A 189 10.20 -1.93 0.84
N THR A 190 8.97 -2.17 1.29
CA THR A 190 7.86 -1.34 0.86
C THR A 190 7.13 -0.61 1.98
N VAL A 191 7.09 -1.17 3.19
CA VAL A 191 6.27 -0.59 4.26
C VAL A 191 6.97 -0.70 5.61
N GLY A 192 7.84 0.27 5.91
CA GLY A 192 8.37 0.52 7.27
C GLY A 192 7.41 1.35 8.13
N VAL A 193 6.10 1.27 7.86
CA VAL A 193 5.09 2.07 8.56
C VAL A 193 4.73 1.36 9.87
N ASN A 194 4.78 2.11 10.97
CA ASN A 194 4.41 1.58 12.28
C ASN A 194 2.96 1.04 12.24
N PRO A 195 2.69 -0.19 12.73
CA PRO A 195 1.34 -0.78 12.73
C PRO A 195 0.25 0.10 13.32
N MET A 196 0.57 0.89 14.37
CA MET A 196 -0.38 1.84 14.96
C MET A 196 -0.77 2.96 13.99
N VAL A 197 0.19 3.47 13.23
CA VAL A 197 -0.04 4.53 12.22
C VAL A 197 -0.88 3.98 11.08
N THR A 198 -0.64 2.73 10.66
CA THR A 198 -1.45 2.04 9.67
C THR A 198 -2.91 1.91 10.12
N LEU A 199 -3.16 1.47 11.35
CA LEU A 199 -4.51 1.34 11.88
C LEU A 199 -5.23 2.69 11.97
N LEU A 200 -4.54 3.72 12.46
CA LEU A 200 -5.09 5.07 12.54
C LEU A 200 -5.42 5.62 11.14
N ALA A 201 -4.56 5.36 10.17
CA ALA A 201 -4.77 5.76 8.78
C ALA A 201 -5.98 5.05 8.16
N ILE A 202 -6.15 3.74 8.39
CA ILE A 202 -7.33 2.98 7.93
C ILE A 202 -8.62 3.63 8.44
N VAL A 203 -8.67 3.95 9.74
CA VAL A 203 -9.85 4.60 10.34
C VAL A 203 -10.05 6.01 9.79
N ALA A 204 -9.00 6.83 9.77
CA ALA A 204 -9.09 8.23 9.35
C ALA A 204 -9.43 8.37 7.87
N PHE A 205 -8.67 7.71 6.98
CA PHE A 205 -8.90 7.79 5.54
C PHE A 205 -10.15 7.02 5.13
N GLY A 206 -10.46 5.90 5.78
CA GLY A 206 -11.72 5.18 5.58
C GLY A 206 -12.95 6.04 5.90
N ALA A 207 -12.89 6.83 6.98
CA ALA A 207 -13.98 7.76 7.30
C ALA A 207 -14.07 8.96 6.33
N LEU A 208 -12.93 9.48 5.86
CA LEU A 208 -12.88 10.65 4.98
C LEU A 208 -13.24 10.35 3.52
N PHE A 209 -12.77 9.21 3.01
CA PHE A 209 -12.81 8.86 1.58
C PHE A 209 -13.48 7.50 1.31
N GLY A 210 -14.07 6.88 2.33
CA GLY A 210 -14.76 5.59 2.19
C GLY A 210 -13.82 4.46 1.76
N PHE A 211 -14.30 3.63 0.83
CA PHE A 211 -13.56 2.49 0.30
C PHE A 211 -12.23 2.90 -0.35
N ALA A 212 -12.19 4.02 -1.08
CA ALA A 212 -10.94 4.52 -1.67
C ALA A 212 -9.91 4.90 -0.59
N GLY A 213 -10.37 5.45 0.54
CA GLY A 213 -9.52 5.78 1.67
C GLY A 213 -8.94 4.56 2.38
N LEU A 214 -9.70 3.47 2.48
CA LEU A 214 -9.25 2.19 3.01
C LEU A 214 -8.11 1.60 2.16
N LEU A 215 -8.27 1.60 0.83
CA LEU A 215 -7.25 1.11 -0.10
C LEU A 215 -5.95 1.93 -0.05
N LEU A 216 -6.08 3.25 0.09
CA LEU A 216 -4.96 4.19 0.08
C LEU A 216 -4.37 4.46 1.48
N ALA A 217 -4.91 3.83 2.53
CA ALA A 217 -4.52 4.13 3.91
C ALA A 217 -3.01 3.99 4.16
N ILE A 218 -2.40 2.88 3.72
CA ILE A 218 -0.96 2.64 3.91
C ILE A 218 -0.09 3.60 3.08
N PRO A 219 -0.34 3.82 1.77
CA PRO A 219 0.36 4.85 1.00
C PRO A 219 0.30 6.22 1.65
N MET A 220 -0.88 6.63 2.12
CA MET A 220 -1.07 7.92 2.77
C MET A 220 -0.33 7.99 4.10
N ALA A 221 -0.37 6.92 4.90
CA ALA A 221 0.40 6.81 6.13
C ALA A 221 1.91 6.94 5.87
N ALA A 222 2.43 6.26 4.83
CA ALA A 222 3.83 6.35 4.45
C ALA A 222 4.24 7.77 4.02
N ILE A 223 3.40 8.45 3.24
CA ILE A 223 3.63 9.85 2.84
C ILE A 223 3.67 10.77 4.06
N ILE A 224 2.70 10.64 4.96
CA ILE A 224 2.64 11.44 6.19
C ILE A 224 3.88 11.18 7.04
N GLN A 225 4.29 9.92 7.20
CA GLN A 225 5.49 9.58 7.96
C GLN A 225 6.74 10.24 7.36
N ILE A 226 6.94 10.16 6.04
CA ILE A 226 8.08 10.82 5.37
C ILE A 226 8.03 12.34 5.56
N LEU A 227 6.84 12.95 5.47
CA LEU A 227 6.65 14.39 5.71
C LEU A 227 7.01 14.78 7.14
N LEU A 228 6.56 14.01 8.14
CA LEU A 228 6.83 14.27 9.54
C LEU A 228 8.31 14.09 9.86
N ASP A 229 8.93 13.00 9.40
CA ASP A 229 10.36 12.76 9.61
C ASP A 229 11.20 13.90 9.02
N ARG A 230 10.87 14.37 7.82
CA ARG A 230 11.65 15.41 7.14
C ARG A 230 11.39 16.81 7.68
N SER A 231 10.18 17.10 8.15
CA SER A 231 9.83 18.42 8.72
C SER A 231 10.26 18.57 10.19
N LEU A 232 10.20 17.51 10.98
CA LEU A 232 10.47 17.54 12.42
C LEU A 232 11.93 17.19 12.78
N LEU A 233 12.58 16.26 12.06
CA LEU A 233 13.95 15.80 12.38
C LEU A 233 15.04 16.49 11.56
N ARG A 234 14.69 17.17 10.46
CA ARG A 234 15.58 18.09 9.76
C ARG A 234 14.94 19.47 9.63
N PRO A 235 14.78 20.23 10.74
CA PRO A 235 14.75 21.68 10.62
C PRO A 235 16.05 22.07 9.91
N GLN A 236 15.89 22.43 8.64
CA GLN A 236 16.75 23.30 7.88
C GLN A 236 18.03 23.70 8.65
N ALA A 237 19.07 22.87 8.60
CA ALA A 237 20.43 23.27 8.94
C ALA A 237 20.96 24.23 7.86
N SER A 238 20.14 25.19 7.42
CA SER A 238 20.53 26.34 6.60
C SER A 238 20.45 27.62 7.43
N GLY A 239 20.82 27.50 8.71
CA GLY A 239 20.99 28.61 9.64
C GLY A 239 22.16 28.43 10.60
N LEU A 240 22.86 27.28 10.56
CA LEU A 240 24.19 27.17 11.14
C LEU A 240 25.13 27.18 9.95
N GLU A 241 25.78 28.32 9.71
CA GLU A 241 27.11 28.29 9.12
C GLU A 241 27.88 27.18 9.85
N ALA A 242 28.05 26.02 9.20
CA ALA A 242 29.11 25.13 9.59
C ALA A 242 30.36 26.00 9.52
N PRO A 243 31.17 26.14 10.60
CA PRO A 243 32.45 26.80 10.48
C PRO A 243 33.19 26.04 9.39
N VAL A 244 33.32 26.66 8.21
CA VAL A 244 33.82 26.06 6.96
C VAL A 244 35.25 25.49 7.12
N GLY A 245 35.89 25.73 8.27
CA GLY A 245 37.16 25.14 8.68
C GLY A 245 37.09 23.81 9.46
N ARG A 246 36.06 23.49 10.25
CA ARG A 246 36.11 22.31 11.16
C ARG A 246 35.88 20.98 10.44
N ASP A 247 34.90 20.88 9.55
CA ASP A 247 34.55 19.61 8.89
C ASP A 247 35.61 19.17 7.87
N ARG A 248 36.25 20.12 7.17
CA ARG A 248 37.36 19.82 6.26
C ARG A 248 38.60 19.34 6.99
N LEU A 249 38.90 19.90 8.16
CA LEU A 249 40.03 19.45 8.99
C LEU A 249 39.76 18.06 9.58
N SER A 250 38.53 17.79 10.02
CA SER A 250 38.11 16.45 10.47
C SER A 250 38.22 15.42 9.36
N LYS A 251 37.80 15.78 8.13
CA LYS A 251 37.91 14.91 6.96
C LYS A 251 39.37 14.70 6.53
N LEU A 252 40.19 15.75 6.51
CA LEU A 252 41.64 15.62 6.26
C LEU A 252 42.33 14.75 7.31
N ARG A 253 41.96 14.90 8.59
CA ARG A 253 42.47 14.06 9.69
C ARG A 253 42.10 12.59 9.47
N TYR A 254 40.85 12.33 9.11
CA TYR A 254 40.36 10.98 8.83
C TYR A 254 41.08 10.35 7.63
N ASP A 255 41.14 11.06 6.50
CA ASP A 255 41.79 10.60 5.27
C ASP A 255 43.30 10.35 5.49
N ALA A 256 43.97 11.20 6.29
CA ALA A 256 45.38 11.01 6.63
C ALA A 256 45.63 9.80 7.55
N GLN A 257 44.74 9.56 8.52
CA GLN A 257 44.84 8.41 9.42
C GLN A 257 44.57 7.09 8.67
N GLU A 258 43.58 7.07 7.78
CA GLU A 258 43.28 5.91 6.93
C GLU A 258 44.48 5.56 6.03
N PHE A 259 45.11 6.57 5.42
CA PHE A 259 46.27 6.37 4.55
C PHE A 259 47.49 5.77 5.29
N VAL A 260 47.76 6.22 6.53
CA VAL A 260 48.87 5.66 7.34
C VAL A 260 48.60 4.20 7.70
N VAL A 261 47.35 3.87 8.06
CA VAL A 261 46.94 2.50 8.37
C VAL A 261 47.06 1.60 7.14
N ASP A 262 46.66 2.08 5.97
CA ASP A 262 46.78 1.35 4.72
C ASP A 262 48.24 1.08 4.34
N ILE A 263 49.13 2.07 4.49
CA ILE A 263 50.57 1.88 4.26
C ILE A 263 51.16 0.86 5.24
N ARG A 264 50.80 0.93 6.53
CA ARG A 264 51.24 -0.04 7.55
C ARG A 264 50.79 -1.45 7.19
N ASN A 265 49.53 -1.61 6.78
CA ASN A 265 48.98 -2.89 6.35
C ASN A 265 49.67 -3.42 5.09
N LEU A 266 49.99 -2.55 4.13
CA LEU A 266 50.71 -2.92 2.90
C LEU A 266 52.15 -3.34 3.18
N ALA A 267 52.85 -2.61 4.05
CA ALA A 267 54.23 -2.91 4.46
C ALA A 267 54.30 -4.25 5.21
N ARG A 268 53.35 -4.48 6.12
CA ARG A 268 53.26 -5.73 6.90
C ARG A 268 52.91 -6.95 6.04
N ASN A 269 52.08 -6.77 5.02
CA ASN A 269 51.71 -7.86 4.10
C ASN A 269 52.84 -8.23 3.13
N LYS A 270 53.75 -7.29 2.83
CA LYS A 270 54.90 -7.52 1.94
C LYS A 270 56.14 -8.07 2.69
N ALA A 271 56.14 -8.01 4.02
CA ALA A 271 57.21 -8.52 4.87
C ALA A 271 57.03 -10.01 5.14
N THR A 272 57.83 -10.87 4.49
CA THR A 272 57.87 -12.30 4.80
C THR A 272 59.19 -12.64 5.50
N GLY A 273 59.15 -12.98 6.79
CA GLY A 273 60.32 -13.46 7.55
C GLY A 273 61.24 -12.34 8.07
N SER A 274 62.55 -12.59 8.09
CA SER A 274 63.62 -11.81 8.77
C SER A 274 63.73 -10.30 8.40
N ALA A 275 62.89 -9.80 7.50
CA ALA A 275 62.76 -8.38 7.15
C ALA A 275 61.89 -7.58 8.15
N GLN A 276 61.24 -8.23 9.12
CA GLN A 276 60.41 -7.56 10.13
C GLN A 276 61.23 -6.60 11.02
N SER A 277 62.46 -6.95 11.36
CA SER A 277 63.35 -6.13 12.20
C SER A 277 63.88 -4.87 11.49
N GLU A 278 63.77 -4.80 10.15
CA GLU A 278 64.08 -3.58 9.38
C GLU A 278 62.87 -2.65 9.24
N LEU A 279 61.66 -3.13 9.57
CA LEU A 279 60.42 -2.37 9.48
C LEU A 279 60.06 -1.64 10.77
N ASP A 280 60.55 -2.09 11.92
CA ASP A 280 60.37 -1.43 13.22
C ASP A 280 60.74 0.08 13.17
N PRO A 281 61.93 0.49 12.68
CA PRO A 281 62.26 1.92 12.61
C PRO A 281 61.42 2.72 11.60
N VAL A 282 60.83 2.06 10.60
CA VAL A 282 59.92 2.70 9.63
C VAL A 282 58.53 2.88 10.23
N GLU A 283 58.07 1.91 11.00
CA GLU A 283 56.80 1.96 11.74
C GLU A 283 56.84 3.05 12.82
N ASP A 284 57.95 3.14 13.56
CA ASP A 284 58.20 4.19 14.56
C ASP A 284 58.21 5.59 13.91
N ALA A 285 58.83 5.73 12.72
CA ALA A 285 58.85 6.99 11.99
C ALA A 285 57.46 7.40 11.48
N LEU A 286 56.65 6.44 11.01
CA LEU A 286 55.27 6.68 10.59
C LEU A 286 54.38 7.10 11.77
N GLU A 287 54.56 6.49 12.93
CA GLU A 287 53.82 6.83 14.14
C GLU A 287 54.20 8.24 14.65
N ALA A 288 55.50 8.58 14.61
CA ALA A 288 55.98 9.92 14.93
C ALA A 288 55.37 11.00 14.00
N ILE A 289 55.33 10.74 12.69
CA ILE A 289 54.73 11.67 11.71
C ILE A 289 53.22 11.80 11.93
N ALA A 290 52.51 10.69 12.22
CA ALA A 290 51.08 10.72 12.50
C ALA A 290 50.76 11.54 13.77
N MET A 291 51.58 11.41 14.82
CA MET A 291 51.44 12.21 16.05
C MET A 291 51.74 13.69 15.81
N GLU A 292 52.77 14.02 15.04
CA GLU A 292 53.12 15.40 14.70
C GLU A 292 52.03 16.07 13.85
N LEU A 293 51.43 15.32 12.91
CA LEU A 293 50.29 15.79 12.11
C LEU A 293 49.06 16.05 12.99
N ASP A 294 48.76 15.17 13.95
CA ASP A 294 47.64 15.37 14.87
C ASP A 294 47.85 16.60 15.77
N GLN A 295 49.08 16.81 16.22
CA GLN A 295 49.46 17.97 17.03
C GLN A 295 49.37 19.27 16.20
N ALA A 296 49.83 19.27 14.96
CA ALA A 296 49.73 20.42 14.05
C ALA A 296 48.27 20.76 13.69
N LEU A 297 47.44 19.74 13.44
CA LEU A 297 46.00 19.92 13.18
C LEU A 297 45.26 20.44 14.42
N THR A 298 45.65 20.01 15.62
CA THR A 298 45.10 20.49 16.89
C THR A 298 45.47 21.95 17.15
N GLN A 299 46.68 22.38 16.77
CA GLN A 299 47.12 23.78 16.87
C GLN A 299 46.46 24.69 15.81
N ALA A 300 46.13 24.13 14.63
CA ALA A 300 45.44 24.85 13.57
C ALA A 300 43.92 24.96 13.80
N ALA A 301 43.35 24.15 14.69
CA ALA A 301 41.97 24.29 15.12
C ALA A 301 41.85 25.49 16.09
N PRO A 302 40.99 26.50 15.82
CA PRO A 302 40.87 27.66 16.70
C PRO A 302 40.40 27.21 18.09
N SER A 303 41.19 27.58 19.11
CA SER A 303 40.97 27.26 20.51
C SER A 303 39.56 27.67 20.94
N GLU A 304 38.77 26.71 21.42
CA GLU A 304 37.58 27.03 22.20
C GLU A 304 38.01 27.76 23.47
N GLY A 305 37.59 29.02 23.61
CA GLY A 305 37.89 29.79 24.80
C GLY A 305 37.35 31.21 24.79
N SER A 306 36.22 31.39 25.49
CA SER A 306 35.80 32.62 26.19
C SER A 306 35.16 33.75 25.36
N LYS A 307 33.83 33.67 25.21
CA LYS A 307 32.85 34.55 25.90
C LYS A 307 31.42 34.11 25.59
#